data_AF-A0A9D4QBZ4-F1
#
_entry.id   AF-A0A9D4QBZ4-F1
#
_cell.length_a   1.000
_cell.length_b   1.000
_cell.length_c   1.000
_cell.angle_alpha   90.00
_cell.angle_beta   90.00
_cell.angle_gamma   90.00
#
_symmetry.space_group_name_H-M   'P 1'
#
loop_
_entity.id
_entity.type
_entity.pdbx_description
1 polymer ?
#
loop_
_entity_poly.entity_id
_entity_poly.type
_entity_poly.pdbx_seq_one_letter_code
_entity_poly.pdbx_strand_id
1 'polypeptide(L)'
;MEALKLKRKAERSHLTRLLNDIEAALAQESVTEEQLCIFNERLNQLRTDLRATYSDIVPLLSTTEAETEFERVVHYNDRATATSTKLKQRLRQFQESENHALPATPTEPVQRTHQPAVQLPQVDLMKFDGQPSLRMLF
;
A
#
# COMPACT_ATOMS: atom_id res chain seq x y z
N MET A 1 31.12 -14.88 -15.29
CA MET A 1 31.36 -13.79 -14.30
C MET A 1 31.04 -12.41 -14.88
N GLU A 2 31.63 -12.01 -16.02
CA GLU A 2 31.41 -10.68 -16.62
C GLU A 2 29.94 -10.36 -16.94
N ALA A 3 29.18 -11.35 -17.45
CA ALA A 3 27.75 -11.18 -17.71
C ALA A 3 26.93 -10.85 -16.45
N LEU A 4 27.26 -11.46 -15.30
CA LEU A 4 26.60 -11.18 -14.01
C LEU A 4 26.98 -9.79 -13.48
N LYS A 5 28.24 -9.38 -13.63
CA LYS A 5 28.70 -8.03 -13.29
C LYS A 5 27.95 -6.98 -14.12
N LEU A 6 27.76 -7.23 -15.41
CA LEU A 6 27.00 -6.36 -16.32
C LEU A 6 25.52 -6.30 -15.94
N LYS A 7 24.88 -7.46 -15.71
CA LYS A 7 23.48 -7.57 -15.27
C LYS A 7 23.24 -6.75 -14.00
N ARG A 8 24.07 -6.95 -12.97
CA ARG A 8 24.03 -6.20 -11.71
C ARG A 8 24.13 -4.68 -11.93
N LYS A 9 25.05 -4.24 -12.80
CA LYS A 9 25.22 -2.81 -13.13
C LYS A 9 23.97 -2.24 -13.79
N ALA A 10 23.40 -2.97 -14.74
CA ALA A 10 22.17 -2.56 -15.43
C ALA A 10 20.98 -2.48 -14.46
N GLU A 11 20.80 -3.48 -13.60
CA GLU A 11 19.73 -3.51 -12.58
C GLU A 11 19.88 -2.36 -11.57
N ARG A 12 21.09 -2.04 -11.10
CA ARG A 12 21.34 -0.88 -10.23
C ARG A 12 21.02 0.46 -10.91
N SER A 13 21.38 0.58 -12.19
CA SER A 13 21.03 1.78 -12.98
C SER A 13 19.52 1.90 -13.14
N HIS A 14 18.83 0.79 -13.39
CA HIS A 14 17.37 0.76 -13.47
C HIS A 14 16.75 1.13 -12.13
N LEU A 15 17.27 0.61 -11.01
CA LEU A 15 16.76 0.92 -9.67
C LEU A 15 16.92 2.42 -9.39
N THR A 16 18.08 2.98 -9.68
CA THR A 16 18.33 4.42 -9.47
C THR A 16 17.35 5.28 -10.26
N ARG A 17 17.10 4.94 -11.54
CA ARG A 17 16.10 5.64 -12.36
C ARG A 17 14.70 5.51 -11.78
N LEU A 18 14.28 4.29 -11.45
CA LEU A 18 12.96 4.03 -10.88
C LEU A 18 12.74 4.78 -9.56
N LEU A 19 13.74 4.84 -8.68
CA LEU A 19 13.65 5.59 -7.44
C LEU A 19 13.46 7.09 -7.70
N ASN A 20 14.18 7.66 -8.66
CA ASN A 20 14.04 9.06 -9.03
C ASN A 20 12.67 9.32 -9.68
N ASP A 21 12.17 8.41 -10.52
CA ASP A 21 10.85 8.52 -11.14
C ASP A 21 9.74 8.49 -10.08
N ILE A 22 9.87 7.62 -9.07
CA ILE A 22 8.94 7.57 -7.93
C ILE A 22 9.00 8.85 -7.11
N GLU A 23 10.20 9.36 -6.81
CA GLU A 23 10.36 10.61 -6.06
C GLU A 23 9.74 11.81 -6.82
N ALA A 24 9.94 11.87 -8.14
CA ALA A 24 9.33 12.88 -8.99
C ALA A 24 7.79 12.74 -9.03
N ALA A 25 7.26 11.53 -9.15
CA ALA A 25 5.83 11.28 -9.14
C ALA A 25 5.19 11.61 -7.78
N LEU A 26 5.85 11.27 -6.67
CA LEU A 26 5.38 11.60 -5.32
C LEU A 26 5.39 13.11 -5.04
N ALA A 27 6.20 13.89 -5.75
CA ALA A 27 6.20 15.35 -5.67
C ALA A 27 5.09 15.99 -6.50
N GLN A 28 4.44 15.25 -7.40
CA GLN A 28 3.32 15.74 -8.21
C GLN A 28 2.00 15.62 -7.46
N GLU A 29 1.18 16.65 -7.53
CA GLU A 29 -0.15 16.67 -6.91
C GLU A 29 -1.14 15.76 -7.65
N SER A 30 -0.97 15.58 -8.97
CA SER A 30 -1.85 14.81 -9.85
C SER A 30 -1.47 13.33 -10.00
N VAL A 31 -0.60 12.78 -9.15
CA VAL A 31 -0.24 11.35 -9.20
C VAL A 31 -1.46 10.49 -8.87
N THR A 32 -1.69 9.42 -9.63
CA THR A 32 -2.86 8.53 -9.40
C THR A 32 -2.50 7.32 -8.55
N GLU A 33 -3.49 6.71 -7.89
CA GLU A 33 -3.30 5.48 -7.12
C GLU A 33 -2.75 4.34 -8.01
N GLU A 34 -3.30 4.18 -9.22
CA GLU A 34 -2.84 3.17 -10.19
C GLU A 34 -1.35 3.32 -10.52
N GLN A 35 -0.88 4.55 -10.76
CA GLN A 35 0.53 4.81 -11.02
C GLN A 35 1.41 4.40 -9.82
N LEU A 36 0.97 4.70 -8.60
CA LEU A 36 1.69 4.32 -7.38
C LEU A 36 1.70 2.80 -7.18
N CYS A 37 0.61 2.09 -7.51
CA CYS A 37 0.56 0.63 -7.47
C CYS A 37 1.56 0.01 -8.47
N ILE A 38 1.59 0.49 -9.72
CA ILE A 38 2.55 0.05 -10.73
C ILE A 38 3.99 0.28 -10.23
N PHE A 39 4.27 1.46 -9.65
CA PHE A 39 5.59 1.74 -9.09
C PHE A 39 5.96 0.81 -7.94
N ASN A 40 5.03 0.46 -7.07
CA ASN A 40 5.25 -0.49 -5.97
C ASN A 40 5.63 -1.87 -6.51
N GLU A 41 4.87 -2.40 -7.47
CA GLU A 41 5.12 -3.69 -8.09
C GLU A 41 6.49 -3.73 -8.77
N ARG A 42 6.79 -2.72 -9.59
CA ARG A 42 8.09 -2.62 -10.28
C ARG A 42 9.26 -2.53 -9.31
N LEU A 43 9.11 -1.76 -8.23
CA LEU A 43 10.15 -1.64 -7.20
C LEU A 43 10.37 -2.98 -6.49
N ASN A 44 9.31 -3.71 -6.15
CA ASN A 44 9.41 -5.02 -5.48
C ASN A 44 10.02 -6.08 -6.40
N GLN A 45 9.63 -6.12 -7.66
CA GLN A 45 10.21 -7.03 -8.65
C GLN A 45 11.72 -6.76 -8.80
N LEU A 46 12.10 -5.50 -9.00
CA LEU A 46 13.51 -5.14 -9.22
C LEU A 46 14.38 -5.40 -7.98
N ARG A 47 13.84 -5.25 -6.76
CA ARG A 47 14.52 -5.65 -5.52
C ARG A 47 14.74 -7.16 -5.46
N THR A 48 13.77 -7.94 -5.91
CA THR A 48 13.86 -9.40 -5.96
C THR A 48 14.95 -9.84 -6.96
N ASP A 49 14.95 -9.25 -8.15
CA ASP A 49 15.94 -9.54 -9.19
C ASP A 49 17.36 -9.18 -8.74
N LEU A 50 17.54 -7.99 -8.14
CA LEU A 50 18.83 -7.56 -7.57
C LEU A 50 19.32 -8.49 -6.46
N ARG A 51 18.42 -8.97 -5.59
CA ARG A 51 18.77 -9.93 -4.54
C ARG A 51 19.23 -11.26 -5.12
N ALA A 52 18.55 -11.76 -6.15
CA ALA A 52 18.94 -12.98 -6.84
C ALA A 52 20.31 -12.81 -7.51
N THR A 53 20.49 -11.75 -8.30
CA THR A 53 21.78 -11.44 -8.95
C THR A 53 22.91 -11.25 -7.94
N TYR A 54 22.63 -10.67 -6.76
CA TYR A 54 23.61 -10.56 -5.67
C TYR A 54 23.98 -11.93 -5.10
N SER A 55 22.98 -12.79 -4.84
CA SER A 55 23.22 -14.15 -4.38
C SER A 55 24.08 -14.96 -5.36
N ASP A 56 23.88 -14.76 -6.66
CA ASP A 56 24.64 -15.46 -7.71
C ASP A 56 26.08 -14.96 -7.84
N ILE A 57 26.32 -13.66 -7.58
CA ILE A 57 27.64 -13.06 -7.80
C ILE A 57 28.56 -13.16 -6.57
N VAL A 58 28.02 -13.10 -5.35
CA VAL A 58 28.80 -13.10 -4.10
C VAL A 58 29.80 -14.26 -4.00
N PRO A 59 29.44 -15.52 -4.31
CA PRO A 59 30.38 -16.64 -4.23
C PRO A 59 31.57 -16.53 -5.20
N LEU A 60 31.46 -15.66 -6.20
CA LEU A 60 32.46 -15.49 -7.26
C LEU A 60 33.38 -14.29 -7.01
N LEU A 61 33.07 -13.42 -6.05
CA LEU A 61 33.86 -12.23 -5.75
C LEU A 61 35.05 -12.56 -4.85
N SER A 62 36.15 -11.82 -5.02
CA SER A 62 37.21 -11.78 -4.01
C SER A 62 36.71 -11.09 -2.72
N THR A 63 37.38 -11.31 -1.59
CA THR A 63 36.96 -10.74 -0.29
C THR A 63 36.84 -9.21 -0.34
N THR A 64 37.79 -8.53 -0.97
CA THR A 64 37.77 -7.06 -1.10
C THR A 64 36.65 -6.57 -2.03
N GLU A 65 36.38 -7.28 -3.13
CA GLU A 65 35.23 -6.97 -3.98
C GLU A 65 33.91 -7.24 -3.24
N ALA A 66 33.81 -8.29 -2.44
CA ALA A 66 32.61 -8.63 -1.69
C ALA A 66 32.25 -7.56 -0.64
N GLU A 67 33.23 -7.02 0.08
CA GLU A 67 33.04 -5.93 1.06
C GLU A 67 32.46 -4.68 0.39
N THR A 68 33.10 -4.19 -0.68
CA THR A 68 32.61 -3.01 -1.42
C THR A 68 31.22 -3.24 -2.02
N GLU A 69 30.92 -4.48 -2.42
CA GLU A 69 29.61 -4.84 -2.96
C GLU A 69 28.54 -4.94 -1.88
N PHE A 70 28.89 -5.37 -0.66
CA PHE A 70 28.01 -5.37 0.49
C PHE A 70 27.58 -3.94 0.87
N GLU A 71 28.54 -3.01 0.99
CA GLU A 71 28.26 -1.60 1.27
C GLU A 71 27.28 -1.00 0.25
N ARG A 72 27.52 -1.27 -1.04
CA ARG A 72 26.64 -0.80 -2.12
C ARG A 72 25.23 -1.39 -1.99
N VAL A 73 25.11 -2.68 -1.70
CA VAL A 73 23.81 -3.33 -1.54
C VAL A 73 23.03 -2.71 -0.38
N VAL A 74 23.67 -2.49 0.77
CA VAL A 74 23.05 -1.82 1.92
C VAL A 74 22.52 -0.44 1.51
N HIS A 75 23.37 0.39 0.90
CA HIS A 75 22.98 1.73 0.46
C HIS A 75 21.77 1.74 -0.51
N TYR A 76 21.76 0.86 -1.51
CA TYR A 76 20.62 0.76 -2.43
C TYR A 76 19.36 0.22 -1.75
N ASN A 77 19.51 -0.70 -0.80
CA ASN A 77 18.39 -1.28 -0.07
C ASN A 77 17.74 -0.25 0.87
N ASP A 78 18.54 0.59 1.53
CA ASP A 78 18.06 1.67 2.39
C ASP A 78 17.27 2.70 1.58
N ARG A 79 17.81 3.13 0.43
CA ARG A 79 17.10 4.03 -0.49
C ARG A 79 15.78 3.42 -0.96
N ALA A 80 15.79 2.16 -1.42
CA ALA A 80 14.58 1.48 -1.86
C ALA A 80 13.55 1.32 -0.75
N THR A 81 13.99 1.10 0.49
CA THR A 81 13.11 0.98 1.66
C THR A 81 12.48 2.32 2.03
N ALA A 82 13.26 3.40 2.02
CA ALA A 82 12.75 4.75 2.24
C ALA A 82 11.69 5.13 1.19
N THR A 83 11.99 4.91 -0.09
CA THR A 83 11.05 5.20 -1.19
C THR A 83 9.80 4.33 -1.11
N SER A 84 9.94 3.02 -0.82
CA SER A 84 8.79 2.13 -0.62
C SER A 84 7.90 2.58 0.54
N THR A 85 8.50 3.07 1.62
CA THR A 85 7.75 3.58 2.77
C THR A 85 6.94 4.82 2.41
N LYS A 86 7.56 5.79 1.71
CA LYS A 86 6.87 6.98 1.20
C LYS A 86 5.73 6.62 0.26
N LEU A 87 5.97 5.68 -0.65
CA LEU A 87 4.96 5.23 -1.60
C LEU A 87 3.76 4.57 -0.89
N LYS A 88 4.03 3.68 0.08
CA LYS A 88 2.97 3.05 0.90
C LYS A 88 2.20 4.06 1.75
N GLN A 89 2.85 5.12 2.21
CA GLN A 89 2.17 6.21 2.91
C GLN A 89 1.23 6.97 1.97
N ARG A 90 1.68 7.29 0.76
CA ARG A 90 0.85 7.98 -0.23
C ARG A 90 -0.36 7.13 -0.67
N LEU A 91 -0.16 5.83 -0.91
CA LEU A 91 -1.27 4.90 -1.19
C LEU A 91 -2.30 4.85 -0.06
N ARG A 92 -1.86 4.82 1.21
CA ARG A 92 -2.79 4.87 2.36
C ARG A 92 -3.62 6.14 2.39
N GLN A 93 -3.04 7.29 2.01
CA GLN A 93 -3.78 8.55 1.92
C GLN A 93 -4.89 8.51 0.86
N PHE A 94 -4.66 7.85 -0.28
CA PHE A 94 -5.72 7.63 -1.28
C PHE A 94 -6.86 6.79 -0.70
N GLN A 95 -6.53 5.68 -0.04
CA GLN A 95 -7.52 4.79 0.57
C GLN A 95 -8.32 5.48 1.69
N GLU A 96 -7.68 6.30 2.52
CA GLU A 96 -8.35 7.08 3.56
C GLU A 96 -9.26 8.16 2.96
N SER A 97 -8.83 8.82 1.88
CA SER A 97 -9.62 9.84 1.18
C SER A 97 -10.89 9.26 0.55
N GLU A 98 -10.79 8.07 -0.06
CA GLU A 98 -11.96 7.37 -0.61
C GLU A 98 -12.94 6.93 0.49
N ASN A 99 -12.44 6.45 1.63
CA ASN A 99 -13.28 6.05 2.75
C ASN A 99 -13.98 7.23 3.45
N HIS A 100 -13.42 8.45 3.36
CA HIS A 100 -14.04 9.67 3.88
C HIS A 100 -14.96 10.38 2.87
N ALA A 101 -15.06 9.92 1.63
CA ALA A 101 -15.96 10.47 0.61
C ALA A 101 -17.42 9.96 0.71
N LEU A 102 -17.86 9.51 1.88
CA LEU A 102 -19.28 9.37 2.20
C LEU A 102 -19.83 10.78 2.50
N PRO A 103 -20.97 11.19 1.91
CA PRO A 103 -21.48 12.53 2.16
C PRO A 103 -21.88 12.64 3.63
N ALA A 104 -21.10 13.39 4.40
CA ALA A 104 -21.58 14.03 5.59
C ALA A 104 -22.67 15.01 5.14
N THR A 105 -23.92 14.56 5.13
CA THR A 105 -25.09 15.44 4.99
C THR A 105 -25.02 16.49 6.09
N PRO A 106 -24.89 17.79 5.76
CA PRO A 106 -25.09 18.84 6.73
C PRO A 106 -26.58 18.90 7.05
N THR A 107 -26.90 18.66 8.32
CA THR A 107 -28.22 18.92 8.88
C THR A 107 -28.46 20.44 8.87
N GLU A 108 -29.14 20.96 7.87
CA GLU A 108 -29.86 22.23 7.97
C GLU A 108 -31.35 21.95 8.21
N PRO A 109 -32.01 22.59 9.19
CA PRO A 109 -33.44 22.49 9.35
C PRO A 109 -34.11 23.51 8.42
N VAL A 110 -34.27 23.17 7.15
CA VAL A 110 -35.18 23.92 6.26
C VAL A 110 -36.45 23.10 6.09
N GLN A 111 -37.50 23.53 6.80
CA GLN A 111 -38.87 23.14 6.52
C GLN A 111 -39.17 23.37 5.03
N ARG A 112 -39.41 22.30 4.28
CA ARG A 112 -40.23 22.31 3.06
C ARG A 112 -40.72 20.90 2.76
N THR A 113 -42.03 20.76 2.92
CA THR A 113 -42.90 19.69 2.46
C THR A 113 -42.56 19.21 1.05
N HIS A 114 -42.11 17.97 0.89
CA HIS A 114 -42.43 17.10 -0.26
C HIS A 114 -42.22 15.64 0.17
N GLN A 115 -43.32 14.91 0.34
CA GLN A 115 -43.32 13.46 0.58
C GLN A 115 -43.07 12.72 -0.75
N PRO A 116 -42.14 11.76 -0.82
CA PRO A 116 -42.28 10.63 -1.72
C PRO A 116 -43.10 9.56 -1.00
N ALA A 117 -44.32 9.29 -1.48
CA ALA A 117 -45.20 8.26 -0.97
C ALA A 117 -44.64 6.87 -1.31
N VAL A 118 -43.85 6.30 -0.41
CA VAL A 118 -43.52 4.86 -0.41
C VAL A 118 -43.93 4.31 0.95
N GLN A 119 -45.11 3.68 1.00
CA GLN A 119 -45.55 2.97 2.20
C GLN A 119 -44.86 1.61 2.23
N LEU A 120 -43.95 1.43 3.19
CA LEU A 120 -43.42 0.12 3.53
C LEU A 120 -44.50 -0.69 4.28
N PRO A 121 -44.63 -2.00 4.04
CA PRO A 121 -45.53 -2.85 4.82
C PRO A 121 -45.13 -2.83 6.29
N GLN A 122 -46.08 -2.56 7.18
CA GLN A 122 -45.85 -2.72 8.62
C GLN A 122 -45.74 -4.20 8.95
N VAL A 123 -44.60 -4.59 9.51
CA VAL A 123 -44.38 -5.92 10.07
C VAL A 123 -44.45 -5.80 11.58
N ASP A 124 -45.48 -6.39 12.19
CA ASP A 124 -45.61 -6.43 13.64
C ASP A 124 -44.59 -7.41 14.22
N LEU A 125 -43.65 -6.90 15.01
CA LEU A 125 -42.72 -7.72 15.78
C LEU A 125 -43.44 -8.28 17.01
N MET A 126 -43.69 -9.59 17.01
CA MET A 126 -44.16 -10.31 18.20
C MET A 126 -43.13 -10.16 19.32
N LYS A 127 -43.55 -9.60 20.46
CA LYS A 127 -42.71 -9.49 21.66
C LYS A 127 -42.59 -10.87 22.30
N PHE A 128 -41.36 -11.28 22.58
CA PHE A 128 -41.04 -12.54 23.25
C PHE A 128 -41.12 -12.33 24.77
N ASP A 129 -42.22 -12.75 25.40
CA ASP A 129 -42.37 -12.73 26.86
C ASP A 129 -41.72 -13.97 27.48
N GLY A 130 -40.38 -13.99 27.48
CA GLY A 130 -39.63 -15.03 28.17
C GLY A 130 -39.79 -14.91 29.68
N GLN A 131 -40.65 -15.75 30.30
CA GLN A 131 -40.65 -15.91 31.75
C GLN A 131 -39.43 -16.75 32.18
N PRO A 132 -38.53 -16.23 33.03
CA PRO A 132 -37.53 -17.06 33.67
C PRO A 132 -38.20 -17.91 34.75
N SER A 133 -38.33 -19.21 34.50
CA SER A 133 -38.74 -20.18 35.51
C SER A 133 -37.64 -20.34 36.56
N LEU A 134 -37.66 -19.52 37.61
CA LEU A 134 -36.79 -19.69 38.76
C LEU A 134 -37.49 -20.61 39.77
N ARG A 135 -37.22 -21.92 39.67
CA ARG A 135 -37.44 -22.86 40.77
C ARG A 135 -36.36 -22.59 41.83
N MET A 136 -36.74 -22.12 43.01
CA MET A 136 -35.96 -22.36 44.22
C MET A 136 -36.78 -23.20 45.18
N LEU A 137 -36.26 -24.40 45.42
CA LEU A 137 -36.57 -25.25 46.57
C LEU A 137 -36.09 -24.53 47.82
N PHE A 138 -36.95 -24.36 48.81
CA PHE A 138 -36.79 -24.81 50.20
C PHE A 138 -38.13 -24.67 50.92
#